data_AF-A0AAN8MII0-F1
#
_entry.id   AF-A0AAN8MII0-F1
#
_cell.length_a   1.000
_cell.length_b   1.000
_cell.length_c   1.000
_cell.angle_alpha   90.00
_cell.angle_beta   90.00
_cell.angle_gamma   90.00
#
_symmetry.space_group_name_H-M   'P 1'
#
loop_
_entity.id
_entity.type
_entity.pdbx_description
1 polymer ?
#
loop_
_entity_poly.entity_id
_entity_poly.type
_entity_poly.pdbx_seq_one_letter_code
_entity_poly.pdbx_strand_id
1 'polypeptide(L)'
;MSISPFHRSILFSRLPSLTHSRPTLHNAVQSLLPAIQSRSYARKKKKGEQKDLKIQMIDYALAHPVGGRPFKWSYIRNLRHWTIQQAYLLFKHKQKAERELELERQYNKIHDACEELKRCDERLFRIATDKKGVGTFPREMRIPTDTPPRGGFNEEWKRPKEKVVRRK
;
A
#
# COMPACT_ATOMS: atom_id res chain seq x y z
N MET A 1 2.06 18.13 30.83
CA MET A 1 3.37 17.59 30.41
C MET A 1 3.80 18.31 29.15
N SER A 2 4.70 19.27 29.29
CA SER A 2 5.12 20.23 28.26
C SER A 2 6.25 19.66 27.40
N ILE A 3 6.02 19.47 26.10
CA ILE A 3 7.08 19.15 25.14
C ILE A 3 7.54 20.47 24.51
N SER A 4 8.76 20.87 24.84
CA SER A 4 9.45 22.04 24.29
C SER A 4 9.79 21.87 22.79
N PRO A 5 9.73 22.93 21.97
CA PRO A 5 10.18 22.92 20.59
C PRO A 5 11.65 23.38 20.52
N PHE A 6 12.60 22.46 20.32
CA PHE A 6 13.99 22.82 20.09
C PHE A 6 14.35 22.72 18.60
N HIS A 7 14.56 23.89 18.02
CA HIS A 7 15.63 24.26 17.09
C HIS A 7 15.91 23.37 15.87
N ARG A 8 15.48 23.89 14.71
CA ARG A 8 16.15 23.69 13.42
C ARG A 8 17.56 24.29 13.50
N SER A 9 18.56 23.44 13.70
CA SER A 9 19.97 23.80 13.45
C SER A 9 20.40 23.16 12.13
N ILE A 10 20.63 24.02 11.13
CA ILE A 10 21.43 23.70 9.95
C ILE A 10 22.86 23.47 10.47
N LEU A 11 23.26 22.21 10.64
CA LEU A 11 24.64 21.83 10.92
C LEU A 11 25.18 21.11 9.70
N PHE A 12 25.79 21.89 8.82
CA PHE A 12 26.78 21.43 7.86
C PHE A 12 28.09 21.17 8.65
N SER A 13 28.12 20.11 9.47
CA SER A 13 29.32 19.72 10.21
C SER A 13 30.14 18.73 9.38
N ARG A 14 31.36 19.19 9.02
CA ARG A 14 32.53 18.42 8.59
C ARG A 14 32.46 16.94 8.96
N LEU A 15 32.53 16.09 7.93
CA LEU A 15 32.89 14.68 8.10
C LEU A 15 34.41 14.57 8.38
N PRO A 16 34.83 13.72 9.32
CA PRO A 16 36.24 13.37 9.50
C PRO A 16 36.74 12.53 8.32
N SER A 17 37.89 12.90 7.77
CA SER A 17 38.66 12.09 6.83
C SER A 17 39.24 10.88 7.56
N LEU A 18 38.46 9.81 7.66
CA LEU A 18 38.97 8.49 7.97
C LEU A 18 39.17 7.75 6.65
N THR A 19 40.43 7.56 6.29
CA THR A 19 40.88 6.59 5.30
C THR A 19 40.57 5.18 5.81
N HIS A 20 39.32 4.79 5.67
CA HIS A 20 38.96 3.38 5.59
C HIS A 20 38.46 3.17 4.17
N SER A 21 39.29 2.49 3.39
CA SER A 21 38.87 1.73 2.22
C SER A 21 37.74 0.81 2.66
N ARG A 22 36.51 1.30 2.57
CA ARG A 22 35.30 0.50 2.72
C ARG A 22 35.13 -0.18 1.37
N PRO A 23 35.32 -1.50 1.25
CA PRO A 23 34.99 -2.18 0.00
C PRO A 23 33.49 -2.02 -0.20
N THR A 24 33.14 -1.13 -1.11
CA THR A 24 31.78 -0.91 -1.55
C THR A 24 31.27 -2.20 -2.16
N LEU A 25 30.35 -2.89 -1.46
CA LEU A 25 29.61 -4.03 -2.02
C LEU A 25 28.82 -3.67 -3.29
N HIS A 26 28.69 -2.39 -3.64
CA HIS A 26 28.10 -1.98 -4.92
C HIS A 26 29.02 -2.20 -6.14
N ASN A 27 30.34 -2.38 -5.96
CA ASN A 27 31.27 -2.63 -7.08
C ASN A 27 31.62 -4.12 -7.28
N ALA A 28 31.44 -4.97 -6.27
CA ALA A 28 31.68 -6.41 -6.40
C ALA A 28 30.56 -7.14 -7.18
N VAL A 29 29.35 -6.58 -7.21
CA VAL A 29 28.23 -7.13 -8.02
C VAL A 29 28.27 -6.60 -9.47
N GLN A 30 28.96 -5.48 -9.72
CA GLN A 30 29.07 -4.89 -11.05
C GLN A 30 30.04 -5.67 -11.97
N SER A 31 30.97 -6.44 -11.41
CA SER A 31 31.90 -7.31 -12.16
C SER A 31 31.33 -8.71 -12.47
N LEU A 32 30.21 -9.10 -11.84
CA LEU A 32 29.49 -10.35 -12.13
C LEU A 32 28.37 -10.17 -13.15
N LEU A 33 28.06 -8.94 -13.54
CA LEU A 33 27.17 -8.65 -14.65
C LEU A 33 28.00 -8.52 -15.94
N PRO A 34 27.66 -9.26 -17.01
CA PRO A 34 28.39 -9.13 -18.27
C PRO A 34 28.31 -7.67 -18.73
N ALA A 35 29.48 -7.06 -18.97
CA ALA A 35 29.60 -5.74 -19.54
C ALA A 35 28.72 -5.67 -20.81
N ILE A 36 27.72 -4.79 -20.80
CA ILE A 36 26.89 -4.53 -21.98
C ILE A 36 27.75 -3.74 -22.97
N GLN A 37 28.65 -4.44 -23.65
CA GLN A 37 29.33 -3.97 -24.84
C GLN A 37 28.24 -3.73 -25.90
N SER A 38 27.96 -2.46 -26.17
CA SER A 38 27.14 -2.04 -27.29
C SER A 38 27.96 -2.14 -28.59
N ARG A 39 28.23 -3.36 -29.05
CA ARG A 39 28.52 -3.72 -30.45
C ARG A 39 28.90 -5.19 -30.52
N SER A 40 27.93 -6.04 -30.84
CA SER A 40 28.23 -7.24 -31.61
C SER A 40 27.43 -7.14 -32.90
N TYR A 41 28.14 -7.10 -34.02
CA TYR A 41 27.56 -7.42 -35.31
C TYR A 41 26.81 -8.74 -35.16
N ALA A 42 25.54 -8.74 -35.57
CA ALA A 42 24.61 -9.84 -35.38
C ALA A 42 25.23 -11.17 -35.83
N ARG A 43 25.73 -11.98 -34.87
CA ARG A 43 25.96 -13.40 -35.12
C ARG A 43 24.60 -14.00 -35.43
N LYS A 44 24.43 -14.49 -36.66
CA LYS A 44 23.24 -15.22 -37.10
C LYS A 44 23.08 -16.43 -36.18
N LYS A 45 22.17 -16.34 -35.20
CA LYS A 45 21.88 -17.43 -34.27
C LYS A 45 21.39 -18.61 -35.11
N LYS A 46 21.97 -19.80 -34.91
CA LYS A 46 21.48 -21.04 -35.54
C LYS A 46 20.00 -21.20 -35.19
N LYS A 47 19.16 -21.52 -36.19
CA LYS A 47 17.70 -21.69 -36.02
C LYS A 47 17.50 -22.84 -35.02
N GLY A 48 17.16 -22.51 -33.77
CA GLY A 48 16.89 -23.50 -32.73
C GLY A 48 15.63 -24.30 -33.04
N GLU A 49 15.45 -25.41 -32.34
CA GLU A 49 14.23 -26.22 -32.41
C GLU A 49 13.00 -25.35 -32.07
N GLN A 50 11.89 -25.62 -32.75
CA GLN A 50 10.64 -24.91 -32.56
C GLN A 50 10.04 -25.29 -31.20
N LYS A 51 10.36 -24.51 -30.16
CA LYS A 51 9.75 -24.66 -28.84
C LYS A 51 8.24 -24.47 -28.94
N ASP A 52 7.48 -25.18 -28.11
CA ASP A 52 6.03 -24.96 -27.98
C ASP A 52 5.71 -23.50 -27.65
N LEU A 53 4.71 -22.93 -28.33
CA LEU A 53 4.31 -21.53 -28.16
C LEU A 53 3.91 -21.21 -26.70
N LYS A 54 3.32 -22.18 -25.98
CA LYS A 54 2.98 -22.04 -24.55
C LYS A 54 4.24 -21.91 -23.69
N ILE A 55 5.23 -22.77 -23.93
CA ILE A 55 6.50 -22.74 -23.21
C ILE A 55 7.25 -21.44 -23.53
N GLN A 56 7.22 -20.97 -24.78
CA GLN A 56 7.78 -19.67 -25.14
C GLN A 56 7.09 -18.50 -24.44
N MET A 57 5.76 -18.53 -24.32
CA MET A 57 5.00 -17.49 -23.64
C MET A 57 5.29 -17.49 -22.12
N ILE A 58 5.42 -18.67 -21.52
CA ILE A 58 5.82 -18.84 -20.12
C ILE A 58 7.26 -18.35 -19.90
N ASP A 59 8.20 -18.81 -20.74
CA ASP A 59 9.61 -18.36 -20.72
C ASP A 59 9.69 -16.84 -20.86
N TYR A 60 8.88 -16.25 -21.75
CA TYR A 60 8.81 -14.81 -21.95
C TYR A 60 8.21 -14.09 -20.73
N ALA A 61 7.08 -14.56 -20.19
CA ALA A 61 6.46 -13.96 -19.03
C ALA A 61 7.35 -14.00 -17.77
N LEU A 62 8.16 -15.06 -17.62
CA LEU A 62 9.06 -15.23 -16.47
C LEU A 62 10.39 -14.50 -16.62
N ALA A 63 10.99 -14.50 -17.82
CA ALA A 63 12.36 -14.03 -18.02
C ALA A 63 12.47 -12.68 -18.76
N HIS A 64 11.36 -12.12 -19.27
CA HIS A 64 11.40 -10.79 -19.88
C HIS A 64 11.43 -9.70 -18.79
N PRO A 65 12.42 -8.79 -18.78
CA PRO A 65 12.34 -7.62 -17.91
C PRO A 65 11.11 -6.81 -18.31
N VAL A 66 10.09 -6.83 -17.45
CA VAL A 66 8.78 -6.20 -17.68
C VAL A 66 8.91 -4.68 -17.95
N GLY A 67 10.02 -4.08 -17.50
CA GLY A 67 10.32 -2.67 -17.70
C GLY A 67 11.27 -2.38 -18.87
N GLY A 68 11.04 -1.24 -19.52
CA GLY A 68 12.03 -0.63 -20.41
C GLY A 68 13.26 -0.12 -19.64
N ARG A 69 14.23 0.46 -20.36
CA ARG A 69 15.41 1.09 -19.75
C ARG A 69 14.99 2.16 -18.74
N PRO A 70 15.67 2.29 -17.58
CA PRO A 70 15.38 3.34 -16.61
C PRO A 70 15.40 4.72 -17.28
N PHE A 71 14.39 5.52 -17.00
CA PHE A 71 14.27 6.85 -17.57
C PHE A 71 15.25 7.82 -16.93
N LYS A 72 16.00 8.57 -17.74
CA LYS A 72 16.99 9.54 -17.27
C LYS A 72 16.33 10.91 -17.08
N TRP A 73 16.24 11.38 -15.85
CA TRP A 73 15.73 12.72 -15.54
C TRP A 73 16.82 13.80 -15.65
N SER A 74 16.46 14.97 -16.18
CA SER A 74 17.27 16.18 -16.02
C SER A 74 17.22 16.68 -14.57
N TYR A 75 18.19 17.49 -14.17
CA TYR A 75 18.31 17.99 -12.80
C TYR A 75 17.04 18.72 -12.31
N ILE A 76 16.55 19.71 -13.06
CA ILE A 76 15.34 20.48 -12.71
C ILE A 76 14.09 19.57 -12.65
N ARG A 77 13.99 18.56 -13.53
CA ARG A 77 12.89 17.59 -13.52
C ARG A 77 12.96 16.71 -12.26
N ASN A 78 14.15 16.29 -11.86
CA ASN A 78 14.37 15.50 -10.65
C ASN A 78 13.95 16.29 -9.40
N LEU A 79 14.40 17.53 -9.26
CA LEU A 79 13.99 18.40 -8.15
C LEU A 79 12.48 18.58 -8.08
N ARG A 80 11.83 18.90 -9.21
CA ARG A 80 10.36 19.03 -9.26
C ARG A 80 9.66 17.75 -8.85
N HIS A 81 10.12 16.60 -9.35
CA HIS A 81 9.57 15.31 -8.98
C HIS A 81 9.73 15.07 -7.48
N TRP A 82 10.92 15.30 -6.93
CA TRP A 82 11.19 15.16 -5.50
C TRP A 82 10.27 16.03 -4.65
N THR A 83 10.11 17.31 -4.97
CA THR A 83 9.21 18.22 -4.24
C THR A 83 7.76 17.74 -4.27
N ILE A 84 7.25 17.31 -5.43
CA ILE A 84 5.88 16.78 -5.54
C ILE A 84 5.72 15.52 -4.69
N GLN A 85 6.70 14.61 -4.72
CA GLN A 85 6.67 13.40 -3.90
C GLN A 85 6.67 13.73 -2.40
N GLN A 86 7.53 14.66 -1.94
CA GLN A 86 7.56 15.05 -0.54
C GLN A 86 6.24 15.70 -0.09
N ALA A 87 5.67 16.58 -0.91
CA ALA A 87 4.37 17.20 -0.61
C ALA A 87 3.25 16.14 -0.50
N TYR A 88 3.24 15.14 -1.37
CA TYR A 88 2.28 14.04 -1.33
C TYR A 88 2.47 13.16 -0.08
N LEU A 89 3.71 12.83 0.30
CA LEU A 89 3.98 12.07 1.51
C LEU A 89 3.52 12.82 2.76
N LEU A 90 3.78 14.13 2.84
CA LEU A 90 3.31 14.99 3.92
C LEU A 90 1.78 15.01 3.99
N PHE A 91 1.11 15.13 2.85
CA PHE A 91 -0.35 15.05 2.76
C PHE A 91 -0.89 13.70 3.25
N LYS A 92 -0.29 12.58 2.83
CA LYS A 92 -0.66 11.24 3.30
C LYS A 92 -0.46 11.06 4.80
N HIS A 93 0.62 11.60 5.36
CA HIS A 93 0.87 11.58 6.79
C HIS A 93 -0.23 12.32 7.56
N LYS A 94 -0.63 13.52 7.09
CA LYS A 94 -1.74 14.28 7.67
C LYS A 94 -3.06 13.50 7.61
N GLN A 95 -3.41 12.94 6.45
CA GLN A 95 -4.62 12.11 6.31
C GLN A 95 -4.63 10.88 7.22
N LYS A 96 -3.47 10.29 7.49
CA LYS A 96 -3.35 9.15 8.40
C LYS A 96 -3.57 9.60 9.85
N ALA A 97 -2.90 10.67 10.27
CA ALA A 97 -3.05 11.23 11.61
C ALA A 97 -4.49 11.67 11.90
N GLU A 98 -5.17 12.30 10.93
CA GLU A 98 -6.58 12.68 11.05
C GLU A 98 -7.50 11.46 11.23
N ARG A 99 -7.28 10.38 10.46
CA ARG A 99 -8.03 9.13 10.63
C ARG A 99 -7.79 8.48 11.99
N GLU A 100 -6.54 8.45 12.45
CA GLU A 100 -6.20 7.86 13.74
C GLU A 100 -6.86 8.63 14.89
N LEU A 101 -6.78 9.96 14.85
CA LEU A 101 -7.43 10.83 15.83
C LEU A 101 -8.96 10.63 15.83
N GLU A 102 -9.58 10.49 14.66
CA GLU A 102 -11.02 10.24 14.57
C GLU A 102 -11.40 8.85 15.13
N LEU A 103 -10.60 7.82 14.86
CA LEU A 103 -10.80 6.50 15.44
C LEU A 103 -10.64 6.52 16.97
N GLU A 104 -9.66 7.26 17.49
CA GLU A 104 -9.49 7.47 18.94
C GLU A 104 -10.71 8.18 19.54
N ARG A 105 -11.23 9.21 18.88
CA ARG A 105 -12.48 9.89 19.33
C ARG A 105 -13.65 8.91 19.39
N GLN A 106 -13.86 8.12 18.34
CA GLN A 106 -14.93 7.13 18.28
C GLN A 106 -14.78 6.08 19.39
N TYR A 107 -13.57 5.57 19.58
CA TYR A 107 -13.26 4.62 20.64
C TYR A 107 -13.55 5.21 22.03
N ASN A 108 -13.07 6.41 22.31
CA ASN A 108 -13.29 7.08 23.60
C ASN A 108 -14.79 7.26 23.87
N LYS A 109 -15.58 7.65 22.86
CA LYS A 109 -17.04 7.77 23.00
C LYS A 109 -17.73 6.43 23.27
N ILE A 110 -17.33 5.36 22.58
CA ILE A 110 -17.86 4.02 22.83
C ILE A 110 -17.48 3.56 24.25
N HIS A 111 -16.24 3.81 24.66
CA HIS A 111 -15.74 3.48 25.99
C HIS A 111 -16.54 4.19 27.09
N ASP A 112 -16.70 5.52 26.98
CA ASP A 112 -17.46 6.30 27.96
C ASP A 112 -18.92 5.81 28.07
N ALA A 113 -19.57 5.56 26.94
CA ALA A 113 -20.95 5.04 26.92
C ALA A 113 -21.06 3.65 27.57
N CYS A 114 -20.08 2.77 27.33
CA CYS A 114 -20.02 1.45 27.96
C CYS A 114 -19.77 1.53 29.48
N GLU A 115 -18.93 2.46 29.93
CA GLU A 115 -18.69 2.70 31.36
C GLU A 115 -19.95 3.23 32.06
N GLU A 116 -20.68 4.16 31.44
CA GLU A 116 -21.97 4.61 31.99
C GLU A 116 -22.99 3.46 32.03
N LEU A 117 -23.10 2.64 30.97
CA LEU A 117 -24.00 1.49 30.94
C LEU A 117 -23.67 0.48 32.06
N LYS A 118 -22.38 0.25 32.32
CA LYS A 118 -21.91 -0.65 33.38
C LYS A 118 -22.26 -0.12 34.77
N ARG A 119 -22.22 1.20 34.98
CA ARG A 119 -22.66 1.82 36.24
C ARG A 119 -24.18 1.69 36.45
N CYS A 120 -24.96 1.76 35.38
CA CYS A 120 -26.42 1.65 35.45
C CYS A 120 -26.93 0.20 35.58
N ASP A 121 -26.50 -0.71 34.69
CA ASP A 121 -26.93 -2.11 34.65
C ASP A 121 -25.84 -3.04 34.08
N GLU A 122 -25.29 -3.90 34.94
CA GLU A 122 -24.27 -4.89 34.59
C GLU A 122 -24.76 -5.97 33.62
N ARG A 123 -26.04 -6.35 33.68
CA ARG A 123 -26.60 -7.39 32.81
C ARG A 123 -26.64 -6.92 31.36
N LEU A 124 -27.05 -5.67 31.13
CA LEU A 124 -27.09 -5.07 29.79
C LEU A 124 -25.69 -4.88 29.22
N PHE A 125 -24.74 -4.43 30.05
CA PHE A 125 -23.33 -4.32 29.66
C PHE A 125 -22.75 -5.67 29.17
N ARG A 126 -23.04 -6.76 29.88
CA ARG A 126 -22.62 -8.11 29.47
C ARG A 126 -23.20 -8.52 28.12
N ILE A 127 -24.48 -8.26 27.88
CA ILE A 127 -25.14 -8.56 26.60
C ILE A 127 -24.56 -7.71 25.46
N ALA A 128 -24.29 -6.43 25.69
CA ALA A 128 -23.71 -5.55 24.67
C ALA A 128 -22.26 -5.94 24.29
N THR A 129 -21.50 -6.47 25.24
CA THR A 129 -20.10 -6.88 25.05
C THR A 129 -19.96 -8.31 24.52
N ASP A 130 -21.04 -9.10 24.51
CA ASP A 130 -21.05 -10.46 24.00
C ASP A 130 -20.68 -10.47 22.49
N LYS A 131 -19.63 -11.23 22.13
CA LYS A 131 -19.14 -11.33 20.74
C LYS A 131 -19.93 -12.31 19.86
N LYS A 132 -21.13 -12.70 20.28
CA LYS A 132 -21.95 -13.70 19.58
C LYS A 132 -22.54 -13.09 18.31
N GLY A 133 -22.34 -13.76 17.16
CA GLY A 133 -22.87 -13.28 15.88
C GLY A 133 -22.18 -12.03 15.34
N VAL A 134 -21.09 -11.57 15.95
CA VAL A 134 -20.26 -10.49 15.39
C VAL A 134 -19.60 -11.05 14.13
N GLY A 135 -20.05 -10.57 12.97
CA GLY A 135 -19.82 -11.22 11.69
C GLY A 135 -19.58 -10.27 10.53
N THR A 136 -19.37 -10.89 9.37
CA THR A 136 -19.08 -10.28 8.08
C THR A 136 -20.08 -9.18 7.73
N PHE A 137 -19.58 -8.11 7.11
CA PHE A 137 -20.42 -7.07 6.55
C PHE A 137 -21.49 -7.65 5.62
N PRO A 138 -22.73 -7.10 5.62
CA PRO A 138 -23.77 -7.55 4.70
C PRO A 138 -23.31 -7.47 3.24
N ARG A 139 -23.56 -8.52 2.45
CA ARG A 139 -23.19 -8.56 1.02
C ARG A 139 -23.84 -7.45 0.19
N GLU A 140 -24.97 -6.93 0.65
CA GLU A 140 -25.69 -5.82 0.00
C GLU A 140 -24.97 -4.48 0.14
N MET A 141 -24.08 -4.33 1.13
CA MET A 141 -23.30 -3.10 1.32
C MET A 141 -22.26 -2.97 0.20
N ARG A 142 -22.38 -1.91 -0.60
CA ARG A 142 -21.53 -1.66 -1.77
C ARG A 142 -20.34 -0.77 -1.42
N ILE A 143 -19.24 -0.97 -2.13
CA ILE A 143 -18.08 -0.06 -2.12
C ILE A 143 -18.46 1.19 -2.95
N PRO A 144 -18.06 2.40 -2.53
CA PRO A 144 -18.30 3.62 -3.31
C PRO A 144 -17.75 3.52 -4.74
N THR A 145 -18.52 4.03 -5.71
CA THR A 145 -18.15 4.12 -7.13
C THR A 145 -18.06 5.58 -7.57
N ASP A 146 -17.23 5.87 -8.59
CA ASP A 146 -17.03 7.25 -9.09
C ASP A 146 -18.31 7.89 -9.64
N THR A 147 -19.19 7.09 -10.27
CA THR A 147 -20.49 7.53 -10.78
C THR A 147 -21.59 6.73 -10.08
N PRO A 148 -22.70 7.38 -9.64
CA PRO A 148 -23.80 6.65 -9.03
C PRO A 148 -24.51 5.74 -10.05
N PRO A 149 -25.15 4.66 -9.60
CA PRO A 149 -25.95 3.81 -10.48
C PRO A 149 -27.18 4.56 -11.00
N ARG A 150 -27.65 4.23 -12.21
CA ARG A 150 -28.85 4.85 -12.83
C ARG A 150 -30.10 4.74 -11.95
N GLY A 151 -30.26 3.65 -11.22
CA GLY A 151 -31.37 3.40 -10.30
C GLY A 151 -31.18 3.97 -8.89
N GLY A 152 -30.10 4.71 -8.61
CA GLY A 152 -29.87 5.34 -7.30
C GLY A 152 -29.97 4.38 -6.11
N PHE A 153 -30.73 4.80 -5.09
CA PHE A 153 -31.06 4.00 -3.91
C PHE A 153 -32.34 3.18 -4.16
N ASN A 154 -32.40 1.96 -3.63
CA ASN A 154 -33.57 1.09 -3.79
C ASN A 154 -34.58 1.31 -2.66
N GLU A 155 -35.62 2.10 -2.92
CA GLU A 155 -36.73 2.35 -1.98
C GLU A 155 -37.64 1.12 -1.82
N GLU A 156 -37.72 0.26 -2.84
CA GLU A 156 -38.61 -0.92 -2.86
C GLU A 156 -37.99 -2.15 -2.18
N TRP A 157 -36.93 -1.98 -1.40
CA TRP A 157 -36.22 -3.09 -0.76
C TRP A 157 -37.17 -3.91 0.12
N LYS A 158 -37.21 -5.23 -0.10
CA LYS A 158 -37.98 -6.19 0.68
C LYS A 158 -37.06 -7.30 1.18
N ARG A 159 -37.23 -7.71 2.44
CA ARG A 159 -36.52 -8.86 3.02
C ARG A 159 -36.71 -10.08 2.11
N PRO A 160 -35.64 -10.68 1.56
CA PRO A 160 -35.76 -11.89 0.75
C PRO A 160 -36.42 -13.01 1.58
N LYS A 161 -37.39 -13.72 0.99
CA LYS A 161 -37.96 -14.91 1.62
C LYS A 161 -36.89 -15.99 1.66
N GLU A 162 -36.67 -16.57 2.84
CA GLU A 162 -35.66 -17.62 3.03
C GLU A 162 -35.99 -18.82 2.13
N LYS A 163 -35.05 -19.20 1.25
CA LYS A 163 -35.19 -20.42 0.47
C LYS A 163 -34.86 -21.59 1.39
N VAL A 164 -35.88 -22.32 1.86
CA VAL A 164 -35.68 -23.57 2.61
C VAL A 164 -34.97 -24.56 1.69
N VAL A 165 -33.65 -24.66 1.81
CA VAL A 165 -32.87 -25.67 1.09
C VAL A 165 -33.17 -27.01 1.75
N ARG A 166 -34.11 -27.78 1.20
CA ARG A 166 -34.31 -29.18 1.58
C ARG A 166 -33.06 -29.94 1.17
N ARG A 167 -32.23 -30.27 2.14
CA ARG A 167 -31.10 -31.20 1.95
C ARG A 167 -31.70 -32.54 1.50
N LYS A 168 -31.29 -33.04 0.34
CA LYS A 168 -31.57 -34.40 -0.13
C LYS A 168 -30.64 -35.38 0.56
#